data_AF-A0A060T6B6-F1
#
_entry.id   AF-A0A060T6B6-F1
#
_cell.length_a   1.000
_cell.length_b   1.000
_cell.length_c   1.000
_cell.angle_alpha   90.00
_cell.angle_beta   90.00
_cell.angle_gamma   90.00
#
_symmetry.space_group_name_H-M   'P 1'
#
loop_
_entity.id
_entity.type
_entity.pdbx_description
1 polymer ?
#
loop_
_entity_poly.entity_id
_entity_poly.type
_entity_poly.pdbx_seq_one_letter_code
_entity_poly.pdbx_strand_id
1 'polypeptide(L)'
;MLRQLTRTRLRPMAAPQGLASYARRTYAAINQADFRPSSGFQVYSEELEKDIRKRLDALPPPGKLFQNPDGTTRNPSDQELKEAAALSILSQAKRMSYGDYFKLSNEQMGLFRENNEDLTEYYSSGSRILDKIPVLDKETGEVTWQIVREKQKEGWEELIYYGYIPGALLAMFFALFLDRETVSDWAMEELRLRVQERYNDAASSSEEGLTPEERKKRDALIVERIISGEYDRLAGLKKAGQDMPSSLI
;
A
#
# COMPACT_ATOMS: atom_id res chain seq x y z
N MET A 1 5.48 -22.30 -74.96
CA MET A 1 4.90 -20.96 -74.73
C MET A 1 3.94 -21.03 -73.55
N LEU A 2 4.32 -20.54 -72.37
CA LEU A 2 3.38 -20.22 -71.28
C LEU A 2 4.06 -19.20 -70.36
N ARG A 3 3.63 -17.95 -70.49
CA ARG A 3 4.07 -16.78 -69.71
C ARG A 3 3.60 -16.94 -68.26
N GLN A 4 4.53 -16.93 -67.31
CA GLN A 4 4.18 -16.76 -65.90
C GLN A 4 3.95 -15.29 -65.60
N LEU A 5 2.77 -15.02 -65.02
CA LEU A 5 2.26 -13.71 -64.66
C LEU A 5 2.99 -13.16 -63.43
N THR A 6 3.62 -12.00 -63.58
CA THR A 6 4.17 -11.20 -62.48
C THR A 6 3.02 -10.63 -61.63
N ARG A 7 2.87 -11.09 -60.39
CA ARG A 7 2.01 -10.49 -59.37
C ARG A 7 2.61 -9.18 -58.89
N THR A 8 2.06 -8.06 -59.35
CA THR A 8 2.34 -6.72 -58.82
C THR A 8 1.78 -6.62 -57.41
N ARG A 9 2.64 -6.61 -56.38
CA ARG A 9 2.24 -6.32 -55.00
C ARG A 9 1.92 -4.82 -54.89
N LEU A 10 0.66 -4.49 -54.64
CA LEU A 10 0.25 -3.14 -54.24
C LEU A 10 0.91 -2.80 -52.90
N ARG A 11 1.66 -1.69 -52.86
CA ARG A 11 2.17 -1.11 -51.62
C ARG A 11 0.99 -0.64 -50.77
N PRO A 12 0.93 -0.95 -49.47
CA PRO A 12 -0.04 -0.30 -48.58
C PRO A 12 0.30 1.18 -48.50
N MET A 13 -0.66 2.03 -48.86
CA MET A 13 -0.57 3.47 -48.67
C MET A 13 -0.40 3.77 -47.17
N ALA A 14 0.60 4.57 -46.85
CA ALA A 14 0.81 5.09 -45.50
C ALA A 14 -0.43 5.89 -45.07
N ALA A 15 -1.05 5.45 -43.98
CA ALA A 15 -2.09 6.23 -43.33
C ALA A 15 -1.50 7.58 -42.87
N PRO A 16 -2.21 8.71 -43.05
CA PRO A 16 -1.70 10.01 -42.66
C PRO A 16 -1.51 10.06 -41.14
N GLN A 17 -0.25 10.20 -40.69
CA GLN A 17 0.15 10.37 -39.29
C GLN A 17 -0.19 11.77 -38.75
N GLY A 18 -1.41 12.27 -39.00
CA GLY A 18 -1.73 13.69 -38.84
C GLY A 18 -2.66 14.04 -37.68
N LEU A 19 -3.33 13.10 -37.01
CA LEU A 19 -4.44 13.44 -36.11
C LEU A 19 -4.49 12.65 -34.78
N ALA A 20 -3.45 11.89 -34.46
CA ALA A 20 -3.37 11.16 -33.18
C ALA A 20 -2.69 11.96 -32.04
N SER A 21 -2.11 13.12 -32.33
CA SER A 21 -1.28 13.89 -31.38
C SER A 21 -2.01 14.99 -30.61
N TYR A 22 -3.30 15.24 -30.86
CA TYR A 22 -4.00 16.41 -30.30
C TYR A 22 -4.98 16.14 -29.15
N ALA A 23 -5.15 14.90 -28.69
CA ALA A 23 -6.18 14.59 -27.69
C ALA A 23 -5.75 13.60 -26.60
N ARG A 24 -4.60 13.85 -25.97
CA ARG A 24 -4.30 13.32 -24.63
C ARG A 24 -3.89 14.44 -23.68
N ARG A 25 -4.79 15.41 -23.47
CA ARG A 25 -4.83 16.12 -22.17
C ARG A 25 -5.55 15.22 -21.18
N THR A 26 -4.94 14.09 -20.85
CA THR A 26 -5.37 13.30 -19.72
C THR A 26 -5.06 14.12 -18.48
N TYR A 27 -6.11 14.51 -17.77
CA TYR A 27 -6.05 15.19 -16.48
C TYR A 27 -4.94 14.59 -15.63
N ALA A 28 -3.91 15.38 -15.32
CA ALA A 28 -2.76 14.97 -14.54
C ALA A 28 -3.17 14.84 -13.07
N ALA A 29 -3.85 13.75 -12.74
CA ALA A 29 -3.89 13.30 -11.35
C ALA A 29 -2.44 12.93 -10.98
N ILE A 30 -1.86 13.66 -10.05
CA ILE A 30 -0.58 13.29 -9.45
C ILE A 30 -0.88 12.23 -8.40
N ASN A 31 -0.29 11.05 -8.55
CA ASN A 31 -0.38 10.02 -7.52
C ASN A 31 0.49 10.43 -6.33
N GLN A 32 0.14 9.99 -5.12
CA GLN A 32 1.00 10.23 -3.95
C GLN A 32 2.40 9.61 -4.10
N ALA A 33 2.57 8.65 -5.03
CA ALA A 33 3.87 8.10 -5.40
C ALA A 33 4.76 9.10 -6.17
N ASP A 34 4.15 10.10 -6.81
CA ASP A 34 4.83 11.00 -7.74
C ASP A 34 5.46 12.20 -7.03
N PHE A 35 5.22 12.42 -5.73
CA PHE A 35 5.86 13.52 -4.99
C PHE A 35 5.98 13.25 -3.50
N ARG A 36 7.04 13.80 -2.89
CA ARG A 36 7.25 13.75 -1.44
C ARG A 36 6.74 15.05 -0.80
N PRO A 37 5.60 15.02 -0.08
CA PRO A 37 4.99 16.22 0.48
C PRO A 37 5.89 16.86 1.53
N SER A 38 6.00 18.19 1.47
CA SER A 38 6.66 19.01 2.48
C SER A 38 5.83 19.12 3.75
N SER A 39 6.50 19.15 4.91
CA SER A 39 5.90 19.56 6.18
C SER A 39 5.74 21.08 6.17
N GLY A 40 4.56 21.56 5.77
CA GLY A 40 4.24 22.99 5.66
C GLY A 40 2.92 23.23 4.96
N PHE A 41 2.44 24.47 4.89
CA PHE A 41 1.16 24.79 4.24
C PHE A 41 1.28 25.16 2.77
N GLN A 42 2.32 25.92 2.39
CA GLN A 42 2.60 26.32 1.00
C GLN A 42 4.11 26.39 0.78
N VAL A 43 4.62 25.67 -0.22
CA VAL A 43 6.05 25.55 -0.55
C VAL A 43 6.28 25.69 -2.06
N TYR A 44 5.26 25.41 -2.87
CA TYR A 44 5.37 25.47 -4.32
C TYR A 44 5.77 26.87 -4.82
N SER A 45 6.70 26.91 -5.78
CA SER A 45 7.10 28.12 -6.51
C SER A 45 7.12 27.86 -8.01
N GLU A 46 6.31 28.60 -8.76
CA GLU A 46 6.22 28.47 -10.22
C GLU A 46 7.49 28.93 -10.93
N GLU A 47 8.15 29.96 -10.39
CA GLU A 47 9.41 30.48 -10.93
C GLU A 47 10.51 29.42 -10.88
N LEU A 48 10.55 28.67 -9.78
CA LEU A 48 11.49 27.56 -9.58
C LEU A 48 11.21 26.43 -10.57
N GLU A 49 9.96 26.02 -10.74
CA GLU A 49 9.61 24.95 -11.69
C GLU A 49 9.87 25.35 -13.15
N LYS A 50 9.67 26.62 -13.51
CA LYS A 50 10.06 27.15 -14.83
C LYS A 50 11.57 27.16 -15.02
N ASP A 51 12.35 27.47 -13.99
CA ASP A 51 13.81 27.43 -14.06
C ASP A 51 14.33 25.98 -14.18
N ILE A 52 13.75 25.05 -13.42
CA ILE A 52 14.03 23.61 -13.57
C ILE A 52 13.79 23.16 -15.00
N ARG A 53 12.64 23.51 -15.59
CA ARG A 53 12.31 23.12 -16.96
C ARG A 53 13.36 23.61 -17.95
N LYS A 54 13.77 24.88 -17.84
CA LYS A 54 14.83 25.45 -18.70
C LYS A 54 16.15 24.70 -18.58
N ARG A 55 16.55 24.31 -17.36
CA ARG A 55 17.77 23.55 -17.12
C ARG A 55 17.67 22.12 -17.65
N LEU A 56 16.50 21.49 -17.52
CA LEU A 56 16.23 20.16 -18.07
C LEU A 56 16.27 20.16 -19.60
N ASP A 57 15.65 21.15 -20.23
CA ASP A 57 15.62 21.28 -21.69
C ASP A 57 17.00 21.63 -22.29
N ALA A 58 17.90 22.21 -21.49
CA ALA A 58 19.29 22.47 -21.90
C ALA A 58 20.17 21.21 -21.89
N LEU A 59 19.80 20.18 -21.12
CA LEU A 59 20.56 18.94 -20.98
C LEU A 59 20.07 17.86 -21.96
N PRO A 60 20.95 16.95 -22.39
CA PRO A 60 20.53 15.80 -23.17
C PRO A 60 19.65 14.88 -22.31
N PRO A 61 18.64 14.21 -22.89
CA PRO A 61 17.72 13.34 -22.17
C PRO A 61 18.43 12.36 -21.23
N PRO A 62 17.82 11.99 -20.08
CA PRO A 62 18.46 11.19 -19.02
C PRO A 62 19.09 9.89 -19.53
N GLY A 63 18.43 9.18 -20.44
CA GLY A 63 18.97 7.96 -21.07
C GLY A 63 20.16 8.19 -22.01
N LYS A 64 20.36 9.41 -22.53
CA LYS A 64 21.44 9.79 -23.46
C LYS A 64 22.60 10.53 -22.80
N LEU A 65 22.44 10.95 -21.55
CA LEU A 65 23.48 11.64 -20.79
C LEU A 65 24.66 10.70 -20.50
N PHE A 66 24.35 9.46 -20.10
CA PHE A 66 25.34 8.46 -19.69
C PHE A 66 25.57 7.34 -20.72
N GLN A 67 24.76 7.28 -21.78
CA GLN A 67 24.85 6.26 -22.82
C GLN A 67 24.79 6.91 -24.20
N ASN A 68 25.66 6.44 -25.10
CA ASN A 68 25.56 6.77 -26.52
C ASN A 68 24.35 6.06 -27.14
N PRO A 69 23.87 6.51 -28.31
CA PRO A 69 22.82 5.81 -29.06
C PRO A 69 23.15 4.34 -29.37
N ASP A 70 24.43 3.98 -29.38
CA ASP A 70 24.92 2.61 -29.60
C ASP A 70 24.94 1.75 -28.33
N GLY A 71 24.49 2.28 -27.19
CA GLY A 71 24.44 1.58 -25.89
C GLY A 71 25.77 1.53 -25.14
N THR A 72 26.86 2.06 -25.70
CA THR A 72 28.14 2.20 -25.01
C THR A 72 28.09 3.33 -23.99
N THR A 73 28.80 3.18 -22.86
CA THR A 73 28.91 4.23 -21.85
C THR A 73 29.54 5.50 -22.44
N ARG A 74 28.84 6.63 -22.32
CA ARG A 74 29.38 7.96 -22.62
C ARG A 74 30.04 8.50 -21.36
N ASN A 75 31.22 9.12 -21.49
CA ASN A 75 31.75 9.97 -20.43
C ASN A 75 31.17 11.39 -20.61
N PRO A 76 30.20 11.81 -19.79
CA PRO A 76 29.75 13.19 -19.78
C PRO A 76 30.88 14.11 -19.31
N SER A 77 30.82 15.38 -19.70
CA SER A 77 31.74 16.40 -19.19
C SER A 77 31.50 16.69 -17.71
N ASP A 78 32.52 17.19 -17.01
CA ASP A 78 32.41 17.52 -15.58
C ASP A 78 31.29 18.54 -15.29
N GLN A 79 31.03 19.46 -16.23
CA GLN A 79 29.93 20.43 -16.12
C GLN A 79 28.57 19.76 -16.23
N GLU A 80 28.36 18.91 -17.25
CA GLU A 80 27.13 18.13 -17.41
C GLU A 80 26.87 17.24 -16.19
N LEU A 81 27.93 16.65 -15.62
CA LEU A 81 27.83 15.77 -14.47
C LEU A 81 27.49 16.54 -13.17
N LYS A 82 28.04 17.74 -12.97
CA LYS A 82 27.65 18.64 -11.87
C LYS A 82 26.22 19.13 -12.00
N GLU A 83 25.78 19.52 -13.19
CA GLU A 83 24.40 19.95 -13.44
C GLU A 83 23.40 18.82 -13.24
N ALA A 84 23.71 17.62 -13.75
CA ALA A 84 22.91 16.43 -13.52
C ALA A 84 22.85 16.06 -12.02
N ALA A 85 23.93 16.26 -11.28
CA ALA A 85 23.96 16.06 -9.84
C ALA A 85 23.04 17.07 -9.11
N ALA A 86 23.12 18.35 -9.48
CA ALA A 86 22.28 19.40 -8.90
C ALA A 86 20.79 19.16 -9.16
N LEU A 87 20.42 18.75 -10.38
CA LEU A 87 19.04 18.42 -10.75
C LEU A 87 18.56 17.15 -10.05
N SER A 88 19.38 16.11 -9.97
CA SER A 88 18.99 14.87 -9.29
C SER A 88 18.80 15.05 -7.78
N ILE A 89 19.47 16.00 -7.12
CA ILE A 89 19.13 16.39 -5.73
C ILE A 89 17.73 16.99 -5.65
N LEU A 90 17.35 17.83 -6.62
CA LEU A 90 16.02 18.43 -6.63
C LEU A 90 14.94 17.35 -6.67
N SER A 91 15.15 16.21 -7.33
CA SER A 91 14.21 15.07 -7.32
C SER A 91 13.84 14.59 -5.91
N GLN A 92 14.75 14.71 -4.94
CA GLN A 92 14.51 14.31 -3.56
C GLN A 92 13.97 15.44 -2.68
N ALA A 93 14.01 16.68 -3.17
CA ALA A 93 13.55 17.85 -2.44
C ALA A 93 12.02 17.86 -2.33
N LYS A 94 11.52 18.24 -1.14
CA LYS A 94 10.08 18.36 -0.86
C LYS A 94 9.54 19.69 -1.41
N ARG A 95 9.28 19.74 -2.72
CA ARG A 95 8.92 20.98 -3.45
C ARG A 95 7.42 21.31 -3.45
N MET A 96 6.56 20.40 -3.00
CA MET A 96 5.11 20.60 -2.95
C MET A 96 4.55 20.16 -1.59
N SER A 97 3.62 20.93 -1.03
CA SER A 97 2.84 20.51 0.15
C SER A 97 1.50 19.90 -0.27
N TYR A 98 0.88 19.12 0.64
CA TYR A 98 -0.53 18.74 0.52
C TYR A 98 -1.46 19.96 0.40
N GLY A 99 -1.13 21.09 1.04
CA GLY A 99 -1.92 22.31 0.91
C GLY A 99 -1.86 22.91 -0.50
N ASP A 100 -0.68 22.85 -1.13
CA ASP A 100 -0.49 23.28 -2.52
C ASP A 100 -1.23 22.39 -3.49
N TYR A 101 -1.26 21.07 -3.25
CA TYR A 101 -1.94 20.09 -4.11
C TYR A 101 -3.41 20.47 -4.38
N PHE A 102 -4.12 20.99 -3.38
CA PHE A 102 -5.52 21.41 -3.54
C PHE A 102 -5.71 22.82 -4.12
N LYS A 103 -4.67 23.66 -4.11
CA LYS A 103 -4.75 25.07 -4.48
C LYS A 103 -4.19 25.36 -5.88
N LEU A 104 -3.26 24.54 -6.35
CA LEU A 104 -2.57 24.71 -7.63
C LEU A 104 -3.51 24.55 -8.83
N SER A 105 -3.22 25.28 -9.91
CA SER A 105 -3.91 25.08 -11.18
C SER A 105 -3.45 23.79 -11.88
N ASN A 106 -4.27 23.27 -12.79
CA ASN A 106 -3.91 22.07 -13.56
C ASN A 106 -2.64 22.26 -14.40
N GLU A 107 -2.35 23.49 -14.86
CA GLU A 107 -1.15 23.79 -15.64
C GLU A 107 0.11 23.75 -14.77
N GLN A 108 0.04 24.32 -13.56
CA GLN A 108 1.13 24.26 -12.57
C GLN A 108 1.39 22.82 -12.12
N MET A 109 0.31 22.05 -11.93
CA MET A 109 0.37 20.64 -11.59
C MET A 109 1.01 19.79 -12.70
N GLY A 110 0.65 20.06 -13.96
CA GLY A 110 1.26 19.42 -15.13
C GLY A 110 2.75 19.69 -15.22
N LEU A 111 3.16 20.96 -15.09
CA LEU A 111 4.57 21.36 -15.11
C LEU A 111 5.38 20.66 -14.02
N PHE A 112 4.86 20.65 -12.79
CA PHE A 112 5.50 19.99 -11.66
C PHE A 112 5.70 18.49 -11.92
N ARG A 113 4.68 17.81 -12.44
CA ARG A 113 4.71 16.38 -12.73
C ARG A 113 5.74 16.04 -13.79
N GLU A 114 5.70 16.73 -14.94
CA GLU A 114 6.65 16.51 -16.04
C GLU A 114 8.09 16.72 -15.58
N ASN A 115 8.34 17.82 -14.86
CA ASN A 115 9.66 18.07 -14.27
C ASN A 115 10.06 16.96 -13.29
N ASN A 116 9.15 16.49 -12.43
CA ASN A 116 9.49 15.46 -11.45
C ASN A 116 9.76 14.09 -12.07
N GLU A 117 9.02 13.71 -13.12
CA GLU A 117 9.27 12.50 -13.90
C GLU A 117 10.68 12.55 -14.51
N ASP A 118 11.03 13.65 -15.21
CA ASP A 118 12.35 13.84 -15.81
C ASP A 118 13.47 13.78 -14.74
N LEU A 119 13.31 14.50 -13.62
CA LEU A 119 14.31 14.54 -12.54
C LEU A 119 14.50 13.16 -11.87
N THR A 120 13.43 12.39 -11.73
CA THR A 120 13.48 11.03 -11.17
C THR A 120 14.19 10.07 -12.12
N GLU A 121 14.00 10.25 -13.43
CA GLU A 121 14.72 9.48 -14.45
C GLU A 121 16.22 9.80 -14.45
N TYR A 122 16.61 11.07 -14.29
CA TYR A 122 18.02 11.45 -14.10
C TYR A 122 18.63 10.82 -12.85
N TYR A 123 17.91 10.85 -11.72
CA TYR A 123 18.38 10.24 -10.48
C TYR A 123 18.56 8.73 -10.61
N SER A 124 17.56 8.03 -11.15
CA SER A 124 17.59 6.57 -11.30
C SER A 124 18.62 6.10 -12.33
N SER A 125 18.73 6.80 -13.47
CA SER A 125 19.72 6.50 -14.51
C SER A 125 21.15 6.77 -14.02
N GLY A 126 21.38 7.91 -13.37
CA GLY A 126 22.67 8.26 -12.78
C GLY A 126 23.08 7.29 -11.68
N SER A 127 22.16 6.97 -10.75
CA SER A 127 22.40 5.98 -9.69
C SER A 127 22.73 4.60 -10.25
N ARG A 128 21.98 4.12 -11.25
CA ARG A 128 22.21 2.80 -11.85
C ARG A 128 23.50 2.71 -12.65
N ILE A 129 23.89 3.76 -13.38
CA ILE A 129 25.02 3.73 -14.30
C ILE A 129 26.33 4.10 -13.60
N LEU A 130 26.31 5.08 -12.71
CA LEU A 130 27.49 5.55 -11.99
C LEU A 130 27.73 4.81 -10.67
N ASP A 131 26.74 4.04 -10.18
CA ASP A 131 26.73 3.40 -8.86
C ASP A 131 27.05 4.41 -7.73
N LYS A 132 26.50 5.61 -7.87
CA LYS A 132 26.74 6.77 -7.00
C LYS A 132 25.46 7.55 -6.77
N ILE A 133 25.41 8.33 -5.70
CA ILE A 133 24.29 9.20 -5.36
C ILE A 133 24.80 10.64 -5.31
N PRO A 134 24.03 11.64 -5.79
CA PRO A 134 24.41 13.03 -5.67
C PRO A 134 24.30 13.46 -4.20
N VAL A 135 25.39 13.97 -3.63
CA VAL A 135 25.43 14.49 -2.27
C VAL A 135 25.84 15.96 -2.32
N LEU A 136 25.08 16.80 -1.61
CA LEU A 136 25.45 18.18 -1.35
C LEU A 136 26.49 18.17 -0.22
N ASP A 137 27.72 18.60 -0.52
CA ASP A 137 28.72 18.80 0.51
C ASP A 137 28.37 20.05 1.33
N LYS A 138 28.33 19.90 2.66
CA LYS A 138 27.89 20.95 3.59
C LYS A 138 28.93 22.05 3.77
N GLU A 139 30.19 21.77 3.48
CA GLU A 139 31.28 22.74 3.66
C GLU A 139 31.53 23.56 2.38
N THR A 140 31.48 22.91 1.21
CA THR A 140 31.76 23.57 -0.08
C THR A 140 30.50 24.03 -0.81
N GLY A 141 29.33 23.48 -0.48
CA GLY A 141 28.09 23.71 -1.23
C GLY A 141 28.11 23.11 -2.65
N GLU A 142 29.17 22.39 -3.03
CA GLU A 142 29.25 21.71 -4.31
C GLU A 142 28.50 20.39 -4.28
N VAL A 143 27.78 20.10 -5.38
CA VAL A 143 27.08 18.84 -5.56
C VAL A 143 27.97 17.87 -6.32
N THR A 144 28.32 16.76 -5.69
CA THR A 144 29.17 15.72 -6.29
C THR A 144 28.54 14.34 -6.16
N TRP A 145 28.80 13.48 -7.14
CA TRP A 145 28.38 12.08 -7.09
C TRP A 145 29.33 11.30 -6.18
N GLN A 146 28.81 10.82 -5.05
CA GLN A 146 29.58 10.07 -4.06
C GLN A 146 29.01 8.65 -3.89
N ILE A 147 29.89 7.71 -3.56
CA ILE A 147 29.51 6.32 -3.26
C ILE A 147 29.05 6.30 -1.80
N VAL A 148 27.74 6.42 -1.56
CA VAL A 148 27.18 6.32 -0.21
C VAL A 148 26.71 4.88 0.00
N ARG A 149 27.42 4.13 0.87
CA ARG A 149 27.07 2.76 1.26
C ARG A 149 26.17 2.68 2.49
N GLU A 150 25.82 3.81 3.10
CA GLU A 150 24.97 3.82 4.29
C GLU A 150 23.48 3.88 3.94
N LYS A 151 22.75 2.93 4.53
CA LYS A 151 21.30 2.66 4.52
C LYS A 151 20.43 3.78 3.93
N GLN A 152 20.14 3.67 2.63
CA GLN A 152 19.00 4.38 2.07
C GLN A 152 17.72 3.81 2.66
N LYS A 153 16.88 4.67 3.23
CA LYS A 153 15.52 4.29 3.62
C LYS A 153 14.69 4.07 2.35
N GLU A 154 14.22 2.85 2.15
CA GLU A 154 13.47 2.45 0.95
C GLU A 154 12.02 2.97 0.91
N GLY A 155 11.64 3.85 1.83
CA GLY A 155 10.34 4.54 1.89
C GLY A 155 9.17 3.67 2.38
N TRP A 156 9.19 2.36 2.11
CA TRP A 156 8.20 1.42 2.65
C TRP A 156 8.38 1.16 4.15
N GLU A 157 9.58 1.39 4.68
CA GLU A 157 9.91 1.15 6.09
C GLU A 157 8.94 1.90 7.01
N GLU A 158 8.64 3.17 6.73
CA GLU A 158 7.76 3.98 7.57
C GLU A 158 6.32 3.43 7.61
N LEU A 159 5.82 2.92 6.48
CA LEU A 159 4.50 2.29 6.42
C LEU A 159 4.45 1.01 7.26
N ILE A 160 5.52 0.21 7.24
CA ILE A 160 5.57 -1.02 8.04
C ILE A 160 5.72 -0.68 9.53
N TYR A 161 6.65 0.20 9.88
CA TYR A 161 6.94 0.52 11.28
C TYR A 161 5.79 1.25 11.98
N TYR A 162 5.09 2.14 11.29
CA TYR A 162 4.03 2.95 11.91
C TYR A 162 2.61 2.49 11.56
N GLY A 163 2.42 1.70 10.50
CA GLY A 163 1.11 1.18 10.12
C GLY A 163 0.97 -0.30 10.50
N TYR A 164 1.77 -1.15 9.87
CA TYR A 164 1.61 -2.60 9.99
C TYR A 164 1.93 -3.13 11.38
N ILE A 165 3.09 -2.77 11.95
CA ILE A 165 3.53 -3.29 13.26
C ILE A 165 2.53 -2.92 14.37
N PRO A 166 2.09 -1.65 14.52
CA PRO A 166 1.08 -1.31 15.52
C PRO A 166 -0.26 -2.04 15.28
N GLY A 167 -0.69 -2.17 14.02
CA GLY A 167 -1.90 -2.91 13.68
C GLY A 167 -1.83 -4.39 14.06
N ALA A 168 -0.70 -5.04 13.80
CA ALA A 168 -0.46 -6.43 14.18
C ALA A 168 -0.40 -6.61 15.70
N LEU A 169 0.25 -5.70 16.42
CA LEU A 169 0.27 -5.71 17.89
C LEU A 169 -1.13 -5.53 18.49
N LEU A 170 -1.95 -4.66 17.92
CA LEU A 170 -3.32 -4.44 18.34
C LEU A 170 -4.20 -5.66 18.03
N ALA A 171 -4.06 -6.27 16.85
CA ALA A 171 -4.74 -7.51 16.52
C ALA A 171 -4.34 -8.66 17.46
N MET A 172 -3.05 -8.77 17.81
CA MET A 172 -2.56 -9.74 18.79
C MET A 172 -3.12 -9.46 20.19
N PHE A 173 -3.20 -8.20 20.60
CA PHE A 173 -3.84 -7.83 21.86
C PHE A 173 -5.29 -8.30 21.92
N PHE A 174 -6.09 -8.02 20.88
CA PHE A 174 -7.46 -8.54 20.80
C PHE A 174 -7.52 -10.07 20.71
N ALA A 175 -6.57 -10.73 20.04
CA ALA A 175 -6.55 -12.19 19.99
C ALA A 175 -6.31 -12.84 21.36
N LEU A 176 -5.55 -12.17 22.25
CA LEU A 176 -5.19 -12.70 23.57
C LEU A 176 -6.16 -12.26 24.69
N PHE A 177 -6.69 -11.04 24.61
CA PHE A 177 -7.45 -10.41 25.69
C PHE A 177 -8.92 -10.19 25.36
N LEU A 178 -9.35 -10.37 24.10
CA LEU A 178 -10.77 -10.43 23.82
C LEU A 178 -11.25 -11.77 24.34
N ASP A 179 -11.91 -11.73 25.50
CA ASP A 179 -12.50 -12.89 26.14
C ASP A 179 -13.51 -13.48 25.15
N ARG A 180 -13.10 -14.56 24.49
CA ARG A 180 -13.98 -15.29 23.58
C ARG A 180 -14.69 -16.28 24.48
N GLU A 181 -15.92 -15.97 24.87
CA GLU A 181 -16.86 -17.01 25.32
C GLU A 181 -16.86 -18.09 24.24
N THR A 182 -16.17 -19.19 24.52
CA THR A 182 -16.14 -20.29 23.55
C THR A 182 -17.53 -20.90 23.52
N VAL A 183 -17.94 -21.46 22.38
CA VAL A 183 -19.23 -22.17 22.29
C VAL A 183 -19.32 -23.27 23.35
N SER A 184 -18.18 -23.84 23.77
CA SER A 184 -18.10 -24.78 24.90
C SER A 184 -18.42 -24.15 26.25
N ASP A 185 -17.92 -22.94 26.54
CA ASP A 185 -18.20 -22.23 27.79
C ASP A 185 -19.69 -21.87 27.85
N TRP A 186 -20.21 -21.29 26.77
CA TRP A 186 -21.64 -21.00 26.64
C TRP A 186 -22.51 -22.26 26.75
N ALA A 187 -22.13 -23.35 26.08
CA ALA A 187 -22.88 -24.61 26.15
C ALA A 187 -22.86 -25.23 27.54
N MET A 188 -21.76 -25.10 28.28
CA MET A 188 -21.66 -25.56 29.67
C MET A 188 -22.54 -24.72 30.60
N GLU A 189 -22.54 -23.40 30.44
CA GLU A 189 -23.43 -22.50 31.18
C GLU A 189 -24.91 -22.78 30.88
N GLU A 190 -25.26 -22.95 29.60
CA GLU A 190 -26.61 -23.26 29.15
C GLU A 190 -27.09 -24.65 29.66
N LEU A 191 -26.24 -25.68 29.63
CA LEU A 191 -26.55 -26.98 30.21
C LEU A 191 -26.76 -26.88 31.73
N ARG A 192 -25.91 -26.12 32.42
CA ARG A 192 -26.03 -25.88 33.86
C ARG A 192 -27.35 -25.18 34.19
N LEU A 193 -27.73 -24.15 33.45
CA LEU A 193 -29.00 -23.44 33.62
C LEU A 193 -30.19 -24.39 33.43
N ARG A 194 -30.19 -25.22 32.39
CA ARG A 194 -31.29 -26.19 32.13
C ARG A 194 -31.46 -27.23 33.23
N VAL A 195 -30.35 -27.70 33.82
CA VAL A 195 -30.41 -28.62 34.96
C VAL A 195 -31.03 -27.92 36.17
N GLN A 196 -30.66 -26.66 36.43
CA GLN A 196 -31.24 -25.88 37.52
C GLN A 196 -32.75 -25.65 37.35
N GLU A 197 -33.19 -25.31 36.13
CA GLU A 197 -34.61 -25.13 35.80
C GLU A 197 -35.43 -26.42 36.01
N ARG A 198 -34.90 -27.58 35.57
CA ARG A 198 -35.64 -28.85 35.62
C ARG A 198 -35.84 -29.37 37.04
N TYR A 199 -34.85 -29.18 37.91
CA TYR A 199 -34.91 -29.65 39.30
C TYR A 199 -35.39 -28.59 40.28
N ASN A 200 -35.76 -27.40 39.80
CA ASN A 200 -36.30 -26.29 40.59
C ASN A 200 -35.40 -25.93 41.80
N ASP A 201 -34.08 -26.08 41.63
CA ASP A 201 -33.07 -25.77 42.64
C ASP A 201 -32.87 -24.25 42.67
N ALA A 202 -33.82 -23.53 43.26
CA ALA A 202 -33.74 -22.08 43.49
C ALA A 202 -32.70 -21.67 44.56
N ALA A 203 -31.89 -22.61 45.07
CA ALA A 203 -31.03 -22.40 46.23
C ALA A 203 -29.61 -21.87 45.92
N SER A 204 -29.23 -21.61 44.66
CA SER A 204 -27.82 -21.29 44.36
C SER A 204 -27.60 -20.40 43.14
N SER A 205 -28.25 -19.23 43.11
CA SER A 205 -27.99 -18.18 42.11
C SER A 205 -26.79 -17.28 42.47
N SER A 206 -26.25 -17.36 43.68
CA SER A 206 -25.09 -16.57 44.11
C SER A 206 -23.86 -17.47 44.29
N GLU A 207 -22.89 -17.38 43.38
CA GLU A 207 -21.55 -17.95 43.59
C GLU A 207 -20.75 -17.21 44.68
N GLU A 208 -21.30 -16.11 45.21
CA GLU A 208 -20.76 -15.36 46.33
C GLU A 208 -20.91 -16.16 47.64
N GLY A 209 -19.79 -16.74 48.09
CA GLY A 209 -19.63 -17.25 49.46
C GLY A 209 -19.34 -18.74 49.60
N LEU A 210 -19.34 -19.52 48.52
CA LEU A 210 -19.09 -20.97 48.60
C LEU A 210 -17.61 -21.30 48.74
N THR A 211 -17.28 -22.20 49.69
CA THR A 211 -15.93 -22.74 49.85
C THR A 211 -15.55 -23.63 48.64
N PRO A 212 -14.26 -23.78 48.30
CA PRO A 212 -13.84 -24.54 47.11
C PRO A 212 -14.25 -26.02 47.14
N GLU A 213 -14.46 -26.60 48.32
CA GLU A 213 -14.92 -27.99 48.47
C GLU A 213 -16.42 -28.15 48.20
N GLU A 214 -17.23 -27.16 48.59
CA GLU A 214 -18.68 -27.14 48.35
C GLU A 214 -19.00 -26.93 46.87
N ARG A 215 -18.21 -26.11 46.16
CA ARG A 215 -18.32 -25.95 44.70
C ARG A 215 -18.09 -27.28 43.97
N LYS A 216 -17.05 -28.03 44.35
CA LYS A 216 -16.77 -29.34 43.76
C LYS A 216 -17.90 -30.35 43.97
N LYS A 217 -18.50 -30.38 45.16
CA LYS A 217 -19.65 -31.26 45.44
C LYS A 217 -20.86 -30.88 44.59
N ARG A 218 -21.12 -29.59 44.41
CA ARG A 218 -22.19 -29.09 43.53
C ARG A 218 -21.94 -29.47 42.07
N ASP A 219 -20.72 -29.22 41.58
CA ASP A 219 -20.38 -29.50 40.19
C ASP A 219 -20.48 -31.01 39.92
N ALA A 220 -20.13 -31.87 40.88
CA ALA A 220 -20.33 -33.31 40.80
C ALA A 220 -21.82 -33.70 40.69
N LEU A 221 -22.71 -33.07 41.46
CA LEU A 221 -24.16 -33.30 41.37
C LEU A 221 -24.75 -32.85 40.03
N ILE A 222 -24.28 -31.71 39.49
CA ILE A 222 -24.69 -31.23 38.17
C ILE A 222 -24.25 -32.23 37.08
N VAL A 223 -23.00 -32.70 37.16
CA VAL A 223 -22.46 -33.70 36.22
C VAL A 223 -23.23 -35.02 36.31
N GLU A 224 -23.52 -35.52 37.51
CA GLU A 224 -24.32 -36.74 37.69
C GLU A 224 -25.72 -36.60 37.07
N ARG A 225 -26.37 -35.45 37.26
CA ARG A 225 -27.69 -35.17 36.69
C ARG A 225 -27.65 -35.05 35.17
N ILE A 226 -26.59 -34.45 34.60
CA ILE A 226 -26.37 -34.37 33.15
C ILE A 226 -26.20 -35.78 32.58
N ILE A 227 -25.39 -36.64 33.22
CA ILE A 227 -25.18 -38.02 32.78
C ILE A 227 -26.48 -38.84 32.86
N SER A 228 -27.30 -38.62 33.89
CA SER A 228 -28.55 -39.36 34.10
C SER A 228 -29.73 -38.92 33.21
N GLY A 229 -29.63 -37.78 32.53
CA GLY A 229 -30.77 -37.15 31.86
C GLY A 229 -30.51 -36.77 30.41
N GLU A 230 -31.58 -36.71 29.63
CA GLU A 230 -31.55 -36.20 28.26
C GLU A 230 -31.89 -34.70 28.27
N TYR A 231 -30.88 -33.83 28.08
CA TYR A 231 -31.02 -32.36 28.03
C TYR A 231 -30.79 -31.79 26.62
N ASP A 232 -30.46 -32.67 25.68
CA ASP A 232 -30.26 -32.33 24.29
C ASP A 232 -31.63 -32.22 23.58
N ARG A 233 -31.94 -31.03 23.04
CA ARG A 233 -33.18 -30.76 22.32
C ARG A 233 -33.13 -31.18 20.84
N LEU A 234 -32.04 -31.82 20.38
CA LEU A 234 -31.92 -32.32 19.00
C LEU A 234 -33.07 -33.24 18.58
N ALA A 235 -33.63 -34.04 19.49
CA ALA A 235 -34.77 -34.91 19.20
C ALA A 235 -36.07 -34.14 18.88
N GLY A 236 -36.30 -33.00 19.56
CA GLY A 236 -37.43 -32.12 19.29
C GLY A 236 -37.29 -31.35 17.98
N LEU A 237 -36.06 -30.94 17.64
CA LEU A 237 -35.73 -30.31 16.36
C LEU A 237 -35.87 -31.27 15.18
N LYS A 238 -35.49 -32.54 15.32
CA LYS A 238 -35.71 -33.58 14.29
C LYS A 238 -37.20 -33.80 14.00
N LYS A 239 -38.06 -33.75 15.03
CA LYS A 239 -39.50 -33.88 14.87
C LYS A 239 -40.10 -32.69 14.12
N ALA A 240 -39.69 -31.47 14.45
CA ALA A 240 -40.09 -30.26 13.72
C ALA A 240 -39.59 -30.23 12.27
N GLY A 241 -38.40 -30.78 11.98
CA GLY A 241 -37.89 -30.91 10.62
C GLY A 241 -38.59 -31.98 9.76
N GLN A 242 -39.18 -33.00 10.39
CA GLN A 242 -40.01 -34.01 9.72
C GLN A 242 -41.43 -33.54 9.41
N ASP A 243 -41.98 -32.65 10.24
CA ASP A 243 -43.33 -32.08 10.07
C ASP A 243 -43.37 -30.85 9.15
N MET A 244 -42.23 -30.41 8.60
CA MET A 244 -42.18 -29.34 7.60
C MET A 244 -42.62 -29.90 6.24
N PRO A 245 -43.69 -29.35 5.61
CA PRO A 245 -44.13 -29.82 4.30
C PRO A 245 -43.02 -29.57 3.27
N SER A 246 -42.73 -30.59 2.46
CA SER A 246 -41.72 -30.61 1.40
C SER A 246 -41.93 -29.58 0.27
N SER A 247 -42.81 -28.60 0.47
CA SER A 247 -43.12 -27.51 -0.47
C SER A 247 -42.38 -26.20 -0.17
N LEU A 248 -41.47 -26.19 0.82
CA LEU A 248 -40.69 -24.99 1.20
C LEU A 248 -39.16 -25.20 1.16
N ILE A 249 -38.69 -26.32 0.58
CA ILE A 249 -37.28 -26.53 0.20
C ILE A 249 -37.16 -26.30 -1.31
#